data_AF-U7LGG2-F1
#
_entry.id   AF-U7LGG2-F1
#
_cell.length_a   1.000
_cell.length_b   1.000
_cell.length_c   1.000
_cell.angle_alpha   90.00
_cell.angle_beta   90.00
_cell.angle_gamma   90.00
#
_symmetry.space_group_name_H-M   'P 1'
#
loop_
_entity.id
_entity.type
_entity.pdbx_description
1 polymer ?
#
loop_
_entity_poly.entity_id
_entity_poly.type
_entity_poly.pdbx_seq_one_letter_code
_entity_poly.pdbx_strand_id
1 'polypeptide(L)'
;MDRNKLPDISREMLGSDLDVVMAAGHPFYDNDHQKVDTPDYSFMYEEDYAKLSAGETDWNYFESNDDFKKMAEGDVKPDQKYWGIAQVGSTLQNSRSGEAKEPYSDPLNDVVDLPTMTTGALNALGQDEDGFSVMIEGGAIDWAGHGNNPVRDIEETQDFNKSVDAAIKWVEENSSWEETLLVVTADHETGYLSGANEAPTEDNPEADNRFNAMEGEKGKVARHGWYSGQHTNQLVPFFFKGAGSGDIMARIFGTDSVRGDYIDNTLVANLTFDEWWNDGTGQADDPEQPEDAANPSDDAGKEGSSKEFAAGLATGLGILGAVVGGLGFLATQMGVLNIDLKPIYEQLKRVDLR
;
A
#
# COMPACT_ATOMS: atom_id res chain seq x y z
N MET A 1 15.15 -0.04 -9.95
CA MET A 1 13.94 0.53 -10.59
C MET A 1 13.71 1.94 -10.06
N ASP A 2 13.18 2.85 -10.87
CA ASP A 2 12.79 4.21 -10.45
C ASP A 2 11.28 4.21 -10.16
N ARG A 3 10.90 4.48 -8.91
CA ARG A 3 9.50 4.41 -8.45
C ARG A 3 8.55 5.35 -9.20
N ASN A 4 9.08 6.41 -9.80
CA ASN A 4 8.27 7.39 -10.51
C ASN A 4 7.98 6.95 -11.96
N LYS A 5 8.56 5.83 -12.41
CA LYS A 5 8.31 5.28 -13.74
C LYS A 5 7.17 4.26 -13.68
N LEU A 6 5.98 4.75 -13.40
CA LEU A 6 4.76 3.93 -13.32
C LEU A 6 4.55 3.05 -14.57
N PRO A 7 4.84 3.49 -15.81
CA PRO A 7 4.75 2.61 -16.98
C PRO A 7 5.74 1.44 -16.96
N ASP A 8 6.94 1.63 -16.40
CA ASP A 8 7.91 0.53 -16.21
C ASP A 8 7.38 -0.47 -15.18
N ILE A 9 6.79 0.01 -14.08
CA ILE A 9 6.20 -0.82 -13.03
C ILE A 9 5.03 -1.64 -13.59
N SER A 10 4.10 -1.02 -14.31
CA SER A 10 2.98 -1.72 -14.96
C SER A 10 3.45 -2.78 -15.94
N ARG A 11 4.53 -2.52 -16.69
CA ARG A 11 5.13 -3.51 -17.60
C ARG A 11 5.72 -4.70 -16.86
N GLU A 12 6.35 -4.47 -15.71
CA GLU A 12 6.85 -5.56 -14.87
C GLU A 12 5.69 -6.39 -14.29
N MET A 13 4.61 -5.74 -13.85
CA MET A 13 3.40 -6.45 -13.40
C MET A 13 2.78 -7.30 -14.51
N LEU A 14 2.66 -6.75 -15.73
CA LEU A 14 2.15 -7.50 -16.89
C LEU A 14 2.97 -8.76 -17.18
N GLY A 15 4.30 -8.69 -17.01
CA GLY A 15 5.23 -9.79 -17.22
C GLY A 15 5.47 -10.69 -16.01
N SER A 16 4.74 -10.50 -14.90
CA SER A 16 4.90 -11.24 -13.65
C SER A 16 3.93 -12.43 -13.54
N ASP A 17 4.10 -13.20 -12.47
CA ASP A 17 3.25 -14.32 -12.07
C ASP A 17 2.02 -13.89 -11.24
N LEU A 18 1.69 -12.59 -11.19
CA LEU A 18 0.47 -12.11 -10.52
C LEU A 18 -0.80 -12.62 -11.22
N ASP A 19 -1.82 -12.98 -10.45
CA ASP A 19 -3.11 -13.43 -11.01
C ASP A 19 -4.18 -12.33 -11.08
N VAL A 20 -4.08 -11.29 -10.24
CA VAL A 20 -5.08 -10.22 -10.19
C VAL A 20 -4.40 -8.86 -10.03
N VAL A 21 -4.74 -7.93 -10.93
CA VAL A 21 -4.42 -6.50 -10.83
C VAL A 21 -5.70 -5.71 -11.05
N MET A 22 -6.07 -4.86 -10.10
CA MET A 22 -7.21 -3.95 -10.22
C MET A 22 -6.80 -2.56 -9.76
N ALA A 23 -7.02 -1.54 -10.58
CA ALA A 23 -6.61 -0.17 -10.26
C ALA A 23 -7.44 0.90 -11.01
N ALA A 24 -7.23 2.16 -10.63
CA ALA A 24 -7.47 3.30 -11.51
C ALA A 24 -6.33 3.40 -12.57
N GLY A 25 -6.23 4.52 -13.27
CA GLY A 25 -5.15 4.83 -14.20
C GLY A 25 -5.55 4.67 -15.67
N HIS A 26 -6.84 4.80 -15.98
CA HIS A 26 -7.36 4.56 -17.31
C HIS A 26 -6.95 5.67 -18.28
N PRO A 27 -6.29 5.36 -19.42
CA PRO A 27 -5.74 6.40 -20.30
C PRO A 27 -6.82 7.28 -20.95
N PHE A 28 -8.01 6.73 -21.19
CA PHE A 28 -9.12 7.45 -21.84
C PHE A 28 -10.13 8.11 -20.90
N TYR A 29 -9.90 8.15 -19.58
CA TYR A 29 -10.82 8.80 -18.63
C TYR A 29 -10.07 9.76 -17.71
N ASP A 30 -10.71 10.89 -17.37
CA ASP A 30 -10.21 11.82 -16.35
C ASP A 30 -10.65 11.41 -14.93
N ASN A 31 -10.32 12.25 -13.94
CA ASN A 31 -10.69 12.03 -12.54
C ASN A 31 -12.19 12.20 -12.25
N ASP A 32 -12.99 12.66 -13.21
CA ASP A 32 -14.44 12.87 -13.10
C ASP A 32 -15.23 11.80 -13.89
N HIS A 33 -14.59 10.67 -14.22
CA HIS A 33 -15.17 9.60 -15.04
C HIS A 33 -15.64 10.11 -16.43
N GLN A 34 -15.01 11.16 -16.97
CA GLN A 34 -15.32 11.65 -18.31
C GLN A 34 -14.30 11.15 -19.32
N LYS A 35 -14.78 10.76 -20.50
CA LYS A 35 -13.89 10.39 -21.61
C LYS A 35 -13.09 11.59 -22.08
N VAL A 36 -11.80 11.39 -22.30
CA VAL A 36 -10.89 12.43 -22.82
C VAL A 36 -10.49 12.16 -24.26
N ASP A 37 -10.29 13.24 -25.03
CA ASP A 37 -9.84 13.16 -26.43
C ASP A 37 -8.33 12.88 -26.55
N THR A 38 -7.55 13.24 -25.53
CA THR A 38 -6.11 13.02 -25.47
C THR A 38 -5.81 12.01 -24.35
N PRO A 39 -5.35 10.79 -24.70
CA PRO A 39 -5.11 9.77 -23.70
C PRO A 39 -3.93 10.10 -22.77
N ASP A 40 -4.02 9.68 -21.51
CA ASP A 40 -2.95 9.81 -20.51
C ASP A 40 -2.31 8.45 -20.22
N TYR A 41 -1.11 8.22 -20.76
CA TYR A 41 -0.33 7.00 -20.56
C TYR A 41 0.66 7.10 -19.39
N SER A 42 0.38 7.95 -18.40
CA SER A 42 1.25 8.12 -17.22
C SER A 42 1.39 6.84 -16.38
N PHE A 43 0.42 5.93 -16.42
CA PHE A 43 0.42 4.69 -15.62
C PHE A 43 0.86 3.44 -16.41
N MET A 44 0.69 3.42 -17.72
CA MET A 44 0.99 2.26 -18.56
C MET A 44 1.39 2.72 -19.96
N TYR A 45 2.40 2.09 -20.56
CA TYR A 45 2.79 2.39 -21.93
C TYR A 45 1.63 2.12 -22.90
N GLU A 46 1.46 3.00 -23.88
CA GLU A 46 0.43 2.88 -24.92
C GLU A 46 0.42 1.50 -25.60
N GLU A 47 1.59 0.98 -25.95
CA GLU A 47 1.72 -0.31 -26.61
C GLU A 47 1.32 -1.51 -25.73
N ASP A 48 1.47 -1.38 -24.40
CA ASP A 48 1.10 -2.42 -23.45
C ASP A 48 -0.41 -2.37 -23.20
N TYR A 49 -0.97 -1.18 -23.01
CA TYR A 49 -2.42 -0.99 -22.91
C TYR A 49 -3.15 -1.47 -24.17
N ALA A 50 -2.60 -1.19 -25.36
CA ALA A 50 -3.21 -1.63 -26.62
C ALA A 50 -3.28 -3.16 -26.74
N LYS A 51 -2.21 -3.88 -26.34
CA LYS A 51 -2.22 -5.36 -26.34
C LYS A 51 -3.16 -5.91 -25.28
N LEU A 52 -3.11 -5.35 -24.07
CA LEU A 52 -3.96 -5.76 -22.95
C LEU A 52 -5.44 -5.62 -23.31
N SER A 53 -5.85 -4.44 -23.75
CA SER A 53 -7.26 -4.14 -24.06
C SER A 53 -7.76 -4.82 -25.34
N ALA A 54 -6.86 -5.20 -26.26
CA ALA A 54 -7.20 -6.04 -27.42
C ALA A 54 -7.28 -7.55 -27.11
N GLY A 55 -6.95 -7.98 -25.88
CA GLY A 55 -6.88 -9.40 -25.51
C GLY A 55 -5.71 -10.15 -26.15
N GLU A 56 -4.62 -9.45 -26.46
CA GLU A 56 -3.37 -10.01 -27.01
C GLU A 56 -2.38 -10.43 -25.91
N THR A 57 -2.80 -10.34 -24.65
CA THR A 57 -2.05 -10.81 -23.47
C THR A 57 -2.70 -12.06 -22.88
N ASP A 58 -2.05 -12.70 -21.92
CA ASP A 58 -2.60 -13.78 -21.09
C ASP A 58 -3.61 -13.29 -20.02
N TRP A 59 -3.75 -11.97 -19.86
CA TRP A 59 -4.67 -11.34 -18.93
C TRP A 59 -6.07 -11.20 -19.50
N ASN A 60 -7.08 -11.55 -18.70
CA ASN A 60 -8.46 -11.19 -18.95
C ASN A 60 -8.69 -9.73 -18.55
N TYR A 61 -8.72 -8.84 -19.54
CA TYR A 61 -8.94 -7.41 -19.34
C TYR A 61 -10.43 -7.06 -19.16
N PHE A 62 -10.74 -6.14 -18.24
CA PHE A 62 -12.07 -5.57 -18.03
C PHE A 62 -11.98 -4.16 -17.42
N GLU A 63 -13.04 -3.38 -17.55
CA GLU A 63 -13.02 -1.95 -17.15
C GLU A 63 -14.36 -1.40 -16.65
N SER A 64 -15.48 -2.07 -16.93
CA SER A 64 -16.81 -1.55 -16.60
C SER A 64 -17.23 -1.91 -15.17
N ASN A 65 -18.02 -1.05 -14.52
CA ASN A 65 -18.59 -1.33 -13.19
C ASN A 65 -19.33 -2.66 -13.14
N ASP A 66 -20.02 -3.02 -14.23
CA ASP A 66 -20.72 -4.31 -14.34
C ASP A 66 -19.75 -5.50 -14.34
N ASP A 67 -18.56 -5.37 -14.94
CA ASP A 67 -17.57 -6.45 -14.95
C ASP A 67 -16.92 -6.63 -13.58
N PHE A 68 -16.55 -5.54 -12.90
CA PHE A 68 -16.11 -5.59 -11.50
C PHE A 68 -17.15 -6.24 -10.60
N LYS A 69 -18.43 -5.88 -10.79
CA LYS A 69 -19.54 -6.45 -10.03
C LYS A 69 -19.71 -7.95 -10.30
N LYS A 70 -19.61 -8.41 -11.55
CA LYS A 70 -19.66 -9.84 -11.89
C LYS A 70 -18.58 -10.63 -11.17
N MET A 71 -17.35 -10.11 -11.12
CA MET A 71 -16.27 -10.75 -10.36
C MET A 71 -16.59 -10.82 -8.86
N ALA A 72 -17.11 -9.73 -8.28
CA ALA A 72 -17.56 -9.71 -6.89
C ALA A 72 -18.75 -10.67 -6.62
N GLU A 73 -19.57 -10.95 -7.64
CA GLU A 73 -20.63 -11.97 -7.59
C GLU A 73 -20.13 -13.39 -7.86
N GLY A 74 -18.83 -13.58 -8.10
CA GLY A 74 -18.19 -14.88 -8.27
C GLY A 74 -18.11 -15.38 -9.73
N ASP A 75 -18.34 -14.53 -10.74
CA ASP A 75 -18.11 -14.85 -12.15
C ASP A 75 -16.61 -14.82 -12.48
N VAL A 76 -15.89 -15.76 -11.88
CA VAL A 76 -14.45 -15.96 -12.00
C VAL A 76 -14.18 -17.44 -12.30
N LYS A 77 -12.97 -17.75 -12.77
CA LYS A 77 -12.56 -19.10 -13.14
C LYS A 77 -11.18 -19.41 -12.57
N PRO A 78 -10.91 -20.67 -12.21
CA PRO A 78 -9.57 -21.10 -11.83
C PRO A 78 -8.58 -20.93 -12.99
N ASP A 79 -7.29 -20.83 -12.65
CA ASP A 79 -6.17 -20.75 -13.60
C ASP A 79 -6.30 -19.58 -14.60
N GLN A 80 -6.81 -18.43 -14.16
CA GLN A 80 -6.98 -17.23 -14.99
C GLN A 80 -6.36 -16.00 -14.35
N LYS A 81 -5.74 -15.17 -15.19
CA LYS A 81 -5.22 -13.85 -14.81
C LYS A 81 -6.25 -12.76 -15.14
N TYR A 82 -6.40 -11.78 -14.26
CA TYR A 82 -7.41 -10.72 -14.34
C TYR A 82 -6.78 -9.34 -14.22
N TRP A 83 -7.04 -8.47 -15.19
CA TRP A 83 -6.56 -7.09 -15.17
C TRP A 83 -7.72 -6.11 -15.33
N GLY A 84 -8.10 -5.47 -14.22
CA GLY A 84 -9.16 -4.49 -14.16
C GLY A 84 -8.63 -3.06 -14.13
N ILE A 85 -9.04 -2.21 -15.06
CA ILE A 85 -8.77 -0.76 -14.97
C ILE A 85 -10.11 -0.02 -14.90
N ALA A 86 -10.44 0.53 -13.72
CA ALA A 86 -11.64 1.32 -13.54
C ALA A 86 -11.62 2.53 -14.49
N GLN A 87 -12.77 2.89 -15.06
CA GLN A 87 -12.90 4.00 -16.02
C GLN A 87 -12.72 5.39 -15.37
N VAL A 88 -11.56 5.66 -14.78
CA VAL A 88 -11.21 6.90 -14.10
C VAL A 88 -9.69 7.10 -14.18
N GLY A 89 -9.27 8.36 -14.11
CA GLY A 89 -7.86 8.77 -14.16
C GLY A 89 -7.06 8.26 -12.95
N SER A 90 -6.64 9.13 -12.05
CA SER A 90 -5.64 8.80 -11.01
C SER A 90 -6.17 8.04 -9.79
N THR A 91 -7.42 8.25 -9.40
CA THR A 91 -8.01 7.69 -8.16
C THR A 91 -9.49 7.40 -8.40
N LEU A 92 -10.08 6.44 -7.67
CA LEU A 92 -11.50 6.15 -7.78
C LEU A 92 -12.38 7.36 -7.44
N GLN A 93 -12.12 8.02 -6.30
CA GLN A 93 -12.98 9.11 -5.81
C GLN A 93 -12.21 10.35 -5.32
N ASN A 94 -11.02 10.23 -4.73
CA ASN A 94 -10.31 11.38 -4.14
C ASN A 94 -10.10 12.57 -5.08
N SER A 95 -9.53 12.34 -6.26
CA SER A 95 -9.13 13.37 -7.22
C SER A 95 -10.29 13.93 -8.05
N ARG A 96 -11.53 13.50 -7.78
CA ARG A 96 -12.72 14.03 -8.46
C ARG A 96 -12.92 15.50 -8.14
N SER A 97 -13.42 16.25 -9.11
CA SER A 97 -13.73 17.68 -8.98
C SER A 97 -14.80 17.93 -7.92
N GLY A 98 -14.79 19.15 -7.39
CA GLY A 98 -15.77 19.63 -6.44
C GLY A 98 -15.17 20.51 -5.35
N GLU A 99 -16.04 21.06 -4.51
CA GLU A 99 -15.67 21.95 -3.40
C GLU A 99 -16.28 21.42 -2.08
N ALA A 100 -16.32 20.09 -1.91
CA ALA A 100 -17.00 19.48 -0.79
C ALA A 100 -16.59 20.11 0.54
N LYS A 101 -17.60 20.48 1.32
CA LYS A 101 -17.44 21.06 2.66
C LYS A 101 -17.71 20.02 3.75
N GLU A 102 -18.37 18.93 3.38
CA GLU A 102 -18.68 17.79 4.23
C GLU A 102 -18.45 16.49 3.43
N PRO A 103 -18.08 15.39 4.09
CA PRO A 103 -18.02 14.07 3.46
C PRO A 103 -19.30 13.75 2.68
N TYR A 104 -19.12 13.31 1.43
CA TYR A 104 -20.15 12.94 0.47
C TYR A 104 -21.08 14.09 0.04
N SER A 105 -20.70 15.35 0.25
CA SER A 105 -21.49 16.49 -0.25
C SER A 105 -21.34 16.69 -1.76
N ASP A 106 -20.16 16.39 -2.30
CA ASP A 106 -19.97 16.32 -3.76
C ASP A 106 -20.48 14.98 -4.28
N PRO A 107 -21.13 14.94 -5.46
CA PRO A 107 -21.48 13.69 -6.11
C PRO A 107 -20.25 12.76 -6.24
N LEU A 108 -20.45 11.47 -6.02
CA LEU A 108 -19.45 10.46 -6.33
C LEU A 108 -19.43 10.19 -7.83
N ASN A 109 -18.25 9.85 -8.35
CA ASN A 109 -18.14 9.27 -9.69
C ASN A 109 -18.92 7.95 -9.73
N ASP A 110 -19.61 7.67 -10.83
CA ASP A 110 -20.22 6.36 -11.10
C ASP A 110 -19.16 5.36 -11.56
N VAL A 111 -18.23 5.04 -10.66
CA VAL A 111 -17.16 4.05 -10.86
C VAL A 111 -17.17 3.05 -9.70
N VAL A 112 -16.63 1.86 -9.95
CA VAL A 112 -16.46 0.81 -8.93
C VAL A 112 -15.78 1.34 -7.66
N ASP A 113 -16.18 0.81 -6.50
CA ASP A 113 -15.59 1.10 -5.20
C ASP A 113 -14.56 0.04 -4.77
N LEU A 114 -13.70 0.38 -3.80
CA LEU A 114 -12.68 -0.55 -3.31
C LEU A 114 -13.27 -1.83 -2.67
N PRO A 115 -14.43 -1.81 -1.97
CA PRO A 115 -15.05 -3.03 -1.43
C PRO A 115 -15.47 -4.02 -2.52
N THR A 116 -15.98 -3.53 -3.66
CA THR A 116 -16.33 -4.37 -4.81
C THR A 116 -15.07 -4.97 -5.43
N MET A 117 -14.01 -4.18 -5.64
CA MET A 117 -12.71 -4.69 -6.10
C MET A 117 -12.14 -5.75 -5.16
N THR A 118 -12.21 -5.50 -3.84
CA THR A 118 -11.77 -6.42 -2.78
C THR A 118 -12.47 -7.77 -2.89
N THR A 119 -13.81 -7.76 -2.96
CA THR A 119 -14.59 -8.99 -3.07
C THR A 119 -14.27 -9.75 -4.36
N GLY A 120 -14.15 -9.03 -5.49
CA GLY A 120 -13.82 -9.63 -6.78
C GLY A 120 -12.42 -10.25 -6.81
N ALA A 121 -11.42 -9.59 -6.26
CA ALA A 121 -10.06 -10.10 -6.15
C ALA A 121 -10.00 -11.36 -5.27
N LEU A 122 -10.65 -11.33 -4.11
CA LEU A 122 -10.71 -12.49 -3.21
C LEU A 122 -11.43 -13.68 -3.84
N ASN A 123 -12.53 -13.45 -4.57
CA ASN A 123 -13.21 -14.53 -5.30
C ASN A 123 -12.30 -15.16 -6.37
N ALA A 124 -11.55 -14.35 -7.11
CA ALA A 124 -10.66 -14.82 -8.17
C ALA A 124 -9.46 -15.60 -7.60
N LEU A 125 -8.77 -15.02 -6.62
CA LEU A 125 -7.60 -15.64 -5.98
C LEU A 125 -7.98 -16.86 -5.14
N GLY A 126 -9.15 -16.85 -4.50
CA GLY A 126 -9.67 -17.99 -3.74
C GLY A 126 -10.07 -19.19 -4.59
N GLN A 127 -9.88 -19.17 -5.92
CA GLN A 127 -9.99 -20.35 -6.76
C GLN A 127 -8.76 -21.26 -6.67
N ASP A 128 -7.63 -20.76 -6.15
CA ASP A 128 -6.40 -21.55 -5.97
C ASP A 128 -6.45 -22.34 -4.65
N GLU A 129 -6.33 -23.67 -4.74
CA GLU A 129 -6.31 -24.57 -3.59
C GLU A 129 -4.99 -24.49 -2.79
N ASP A 130 -3.90 -24.00 -3.40
CA ASP A 130 -2.62 -23.80 -2.72
C ASP A 130 -2.60 -22.50 -1.88
N GLY A 131 -3.65 -21.67 -2.01
CA GLY A 131 -3.83 -20.42 -1.28
C GLY A 131 -3.29 -19.20 -2.05
N PHE A 132 -3.40 -18.02 -1.44
CA PHE A 132 -3.01 -16.77 -2.09
C PHE A 132 -2.50 -15.72 -1.11
N SER A 133 -1.83 -14.70 -1.67
CA SER A 133 -1.52 -13.45 -1.00
C SER A 133 -2.13 -12.30 -1.79
N VAL A 134 -2.79 -11.36 -1.10
CA VAL A 134 -3.40 -10.18 -1.72
C VAL A 134 -3.07 -8.92 -0.93
N MET A 135 -2.80 -7.84 -1.65
CA MET A 135 -2.65 -6.49 -1.10
C MET A 135 -3.80 -5.62 -1.60
N ILE A 136 -4.47 -4.94 -0.68
CA ILE A 136 -5.61 -4.08 -0.94
C ILE A 136 -5.30 -2.74 -0.30
N GLU A 137 -5.27 -1.68 -1.10
CA GLU A 137 -4.75 -0.38 -0.66
C GLU A 137 -5.80 0.73 -0.84
N GLY A 138 -6.09 1.44 0.25
CA GLY A 138 -6.80 2.73 0.21
C GLY A 138 -5.82 3.87 -0.08
N GLY A 139 -5.13 3.82 -1.22
CA GLY A 139 -3.93 4.65 -1.46
C GLY A 139 -4.17 6.16 -1.47
N ALA A 140 -5.40 6.62 -1.73
CA ALA A 140 -5.69 8.05 -1.77
C ALA A 140 -5.98 8.68 -0.39
N ILE A 141 -5.97 7.89 0.70
CA ILE A 141 -5.95 8.42 2.07
C ILE A 141 -4.68 9.28 2.25
N ASP A 142 -3.52 8.80 1.79
CA ASP A 142 -2.27 9.55 1.81
C ASP A 142 -2.36 10.86 1.02
N TRP A 143 -3.00 10.81 -0.16
CA TRP A 143 -3.16 12.00 -1.02
C TRP A 143 -4.05 13.05 -0.36
N ALA A 144 -5.11 12.61 0.32
CA ALA A 144 -5.97 13.49 1.09
C ALA A 144 -5.23 14.10 2.29
N GLY A 145 -4.39 13.32 2.97
CA GLY A 145 -3.50 13.78 4.05
C GLY A 145 -2.48 14.81 3.55
N HIS A 146 -1.82 14.59 2.43
CA HIS A 146 -0.94 15.57 1.79
C HIS A 146 -1.67 16.87 1.43
N GLY A 147 -2.92 16.74 0.98
CA GLY A 147 -3.80 17.86 0.67
C GLY A 147 -4.40 18.56 1.91
N ASN A 148 -4.18 18.02 3.12
CA ASN A 148 -4.88 18.43 4.34
C ASN A 148 -6.40 18.53 4.12
N ASN A 149 -6.95 17.56 3.40
CA ASN A 149 -8.34 17.54 2.96
C ASN A 149 -9.15 16.57 3.84
N PRO A 150 -9.74 17.04 4.96
CA PRO A 150 -10.45 16.16 5.89
C PRO A 150 -11.69 15.52 5.27
N VAL A 151 -12.26 16.13 4.23
CA VAL A 151 -13.46 15.61 3.57
C VAL A 151 -13.11 14.37 2.77
N ARG A 152 -12.08 14.44 1.92
CA ARG A 152 -11.61 13.29 1.14
C ARG A 152 -10.97 12.23 2.03
N ASP A 153 -10.22 12.63 3.05
CA ASP A 153 -9.59 11.70 4.01
C ASP A 153 -10.62 10.79 4.69
N ILE A 154 -11.74 11.38 5.16
CA ILE A 154 -12.85 10.63 5.73
C ILE A 154 -13.52 9.71 4.69
N GLU A 155 -13.74 10.20 3.47
CA GLU A 155 -14.38 9.41 2.40
C GLU A 155 -13.55 8.17 2.04
N GLU A 156 -12.25 8.35 1.81
CA GLU A 156 -11.30 7.28 1.44
C GLU A 156 -11.09 6.31 2.60
N THR A 157 -10.96 6.81 3.84
CA THR A 157 -10.86 5.95 5.04
C THR A 157 -12.11 5.10 5.24
N GLN A 158 -13.30 5.67 4.99
CA GLN A 158 -14.55 4.92 5.07
C GLN A 158 -14.67 3.87 3.96
N ASP A 159 -14.19 4.15 2.74
CA ASP A 159 -14.18 3.19 1.65
C ASP A 159 -13.22 2.03 1.95
N PHE A 160 -12.01 2.33 2.42
CA PHE A 160 -11.05 1.33 2.89
C PHE A 160 -11.61 0.48 4.04
N ASN A 161 -12.27 1.09 5.03
CA ASN A 161 -12.88 0.33 6.13
C ASN A 161 -13.98 -0.63 5.63
N LYS A 162 -14.77 -0.26 4.62
CA LYS A 162 -15.74 -1.18 4.00
C LYS A 162 -15.04 -2.32 3.24
N SER A 163 -13.85 -2.09 2.70
CA SER A 163 -13.04 -3.15 2.08
C SER A 163 -12.53 -4.14 3.12
N VAL A 164 -12.15 -3.66 4.32
CA VAL A 164 -11.86 -4.53 5.46
C VAL A 164 -13.09 -5.36 5.86
N ASP A 165 -14.28 -4.75 5.93
CA ASP A 165 -15.53 -5.47 6.19
C ASP A 165 -15.81 -6.53 5.10
N ALA A 166 -15.55 -6.21 3.84
CA ALA A 166 -15.71 -7.14 2.72
C ALA A 166 -14.74 -8.34 2.83
N ALA A 167 -13.47 -8.09 3.18
CA ALA A 167 -12.47 -9.14 3.39
C ALA A 167 -12.83 -10.04 4.58
N ILE A 168 -13.24 -9.46 5.72
CA ILE A 168 -13.71 -10.21 6.90
C ILE A 168 -14.88 -11.11 6.51
N LYS A 169 -15.87 -10.55 5.82
CA LYS A 169 -17.05 -11.30 5.36
C LYS A 169 -16.65 -12.42 4.42
N TRP A 170 -15.76 -12.17 3.47
CA TRP A 170 -15.30 -13.18 2.52
C TRP A 170 -14.62 -14.35 3.24
N VAL A 171 -13.76 -14.08 4.22
CA VAL A 171 -13.11 -15.12 5.04
C VAL A 171 -14.15 -15.93 5.82
N GLU A 172 -15.16 -15.29 6.39
CA GLU A 172 -16.22 -15.98 7.15
C GLU A 172 -17.16 -16.83 6.28
N GLU A 173 -17.29 -16.50 4.99
CA GLU A 173 -18.19 -17.20 4.06
C GLU A 173 -17.48 -18.26 3.19
N ASN A 174 -16.20 -18.04 2.85
CA ASN A 174 -15.49 -18.83 1.83
C ASN A 174 -14.18 -19.46 2.33
N SER A 175 -13.75 -19.15 3.56
CA SER A 175 -12.48 -19.63 4.15
C SER A 175 -12.65 -19.83 5.67
N SER A 176 -11.56 -19.71 6.43
CA SER A 176 -11.54 -19.78 7.90
C SER A 176 -10.43 -18.90 8.50
N TRP A 177 -10.67 -18.39 9.71
CA TRP A 177 -9.64 -17.72 10.52
C TRP A 177 -8.54 -18.67 11.02
N GLU A 178 -8.73 -19.99 10.87
CA GLU A 178 -7.69 -21.00 11.17
C GLU A 178 -6.63 -21.10 10.07
N GLU A 179 -6.94 -20.65 8.84
CA GLU A 179 -6.06 -20.75 7.68
C GLU A 179 -5.79 -19.40 6.99
N THR A 180 -6.54 -18.35 7.35
CA THR A 180 -6.34 -17.00 6.81
C THR A 180 -5.78 -16.05 7.86
N LEU A 181 -4.78 -15.26 7.48
CA LEU A 181 -4.31 -14.07 8.20
C LEU A 181 -4.79 -12.81 7.49
N LEU A 182 -5.56 -11.97 8.19
CA LEU A 182 -5.84 -10.61 7.75
C LEU A 182 -4.99 -9.63 8.56
N VAL A 183 -4.27 -8.74 7.87
CA VAL A 183 -3.55 -7.60 8.44
C VAL A 183 -4.14 -6.31 7.90
N VAL A 184 -4.37 -5.33 8.78
CA VAL A 184 -4.82 -3.97 8.44
C VAL A 184 -3.88 -2.99 9.11
N THR A 185 -3.17 -2.20 8.31
CA THR A 185 -2.21 -1.21 8.79
C THR A 185 -2.02 -0.10 7.77
N ALA A 186 -1.14 0.85 8.07
CA ALA A 186 -0.65 1.85 7.14
C ALA A 186 0.86 1.70 6.96
N ASP A 187 1.40 2.22 5.87
CA ASP A 187 2.84 2.30 5.63
C ASP A 187 3.48 3.45 6.42
N HIS A 188 2.76 4.57 6.57
CA HIS A 188 3.10 5.71 7.44
C HIS A 188 1.89 6.59 7.75
N GLU A 189 2.08 7.59 8.61
CA GLU A 189 1.11 8.67 8.83
C GLU A 189 1.41 9.85 7.89
N THR A 190 0.38 10.55 7.43
CA THR A 190 0.53 11.71 6.53
C THR A 190 -0.34 12.89 6.99
N GLY A 191 0.28 14.08 7.07
CA GLY A 191 -0.39 15.34 7.36
C GLY A 191 -0.39 15.74 8.85
N TYR A 192 -0.06 14.82 9.76
CA TYR A 192 -0.14 15.04 11.21
C TYR A 192 -1.53 15.57 11.61
N LEU A 193 -2.57 14.77 11.37
CA LEU A 193 -3.93 15.11 11.79
C LEU A 193 -4.10 14.97 13.32
N SER A 194 -4.45 16.06 13.99
CA SER A 194 -4.68 16.06 15.45
C SER A 194 -5.76 17.06 15.86
N GLY A 195 -5.96 17.29 17.16
CA GLY A 195 -6.87 18.34 17.64
C GLY A 195 -6.47 19.72 17.15
N ALA A 196 -7.43 20.64 17.06
CA ALA A 196 -7.12 22.02 16.70
C ALA A 196 -6.34 22.74 17.81
N ASN A 197 -5.55 23.77 17.45
CA ASN A 197 -4.83 24.67 18.37
C ASN A 197 -3.79 24.00 19.30
N GLU A 198 -3.17 22.90 18.87
CA GLU A 198 -2.12 22.23 19.66
C GLU A 198 -0.77 22.93 19.56
N ALA A 199 -0.34 23.27 18.35
CA ALA A 199 0.95 23.89 18.09
C ALA A 199 0.81 25.28 17.45
N PRO A 200 1.67 26.26 17.81
CA PRO A 200 1.64 27.58 17.19
C PRO A 200 2.01 27.51 15.72
N THR A 201 1.21 28.16 14.87
CA THR A 201 1.52 28.41 13.46
C THR A 201 1.60 29.90 13.20
N GLU A 202 2.03 30.33 12.00
CA GLU A 202 1.99 31.76 11.62
C GLU A 202 0.56 32.33 11.74
N ASP A 203 -0.44 31.52 11.40
CA ASP A 203 -1.85 31.89 11.44
C ASP A 203 -2.51 31.66 12.82
N ASN A 204 -1.81 31.02 13.76
CA ASN A 204 -2.32 30.72 15.10
C ASN A 204 -1.22 30.83 16.18
N PRO A 205 -0.72 32.04 16.49
CA PRO A 205 0.36 32.23 17.45
C PRO A 205 -0.05 31.96 18.91
N GLU A 206 -1.35 31.86 19.20
CA GLU A 206 -1.90 31.69 20.56
C GLU A 206 -2.21 30.23 20.91
N ALA A 207 -1.75 29.26 20.12
CA ALA A 207 -2.00 27.84 20.38
C ALA A 207 -1.49 27.37 21.77
N ASP A 208 -2.16 26.37 22.34
CA ASP A 208 -2.03 25.99 23.75
C ASP A 208 -0.72 25.23 24.08
N ASN A 209 0.06 24.85 23.07
CA ASN A 209 1.28 24.03 23.17
C ASN A 209 1.07 22.74 23.98
N ARG A 210 -0.03 22.04 23.71
CA ARG A 210 -0.43 20.77 24.34
C ARG A 210 -1.29 19.94 23.38
N PHE A 211 -1.41 18.64 23.67
CA PHE A 211 -2.39 17.78 23.01
C PHE A 211 -3.82 18.25 23.30
N ASN A 212 -4.65 18.30 22.25
CA ASN A 212 -6.06 18.59 22.27
C ASN A 212 -6.79 17.42 21.57
N ALA A 213 -7.88 16.95 22.16
CA ALA A 213 -8.69 15.95 21.48
C ALA A 213 -9.35 16.57 20.24
N MET A 214 -9.53 15.76 19.19
CA MET A 214 -10.47 16.11 18.13
C MET A 214 -11.91 16.02 18.68
N GLU A 215 -12.65 17.11 18.59
CA GLU A 215 -14.00 17.23 19.15
C GLU A 215 -15.00 17.59 18.05
N GLY A 216 -16.17 16.95 18.02
CA GLY A 216 -17.17 17.20 16.99
C GLY A 216 -18.56 16.72 17.35
N GLU A 217 -19.55 17.21 16.61
CA GLU A 217 -20.91 16.70 16.66
C GLU A 217 -21.08 15.55 15.67
N LYS A 218 -21.93 14.58 16.01
CA LYS A 218 -22.24 13.47 15.10
C LYS A 218 -22.72 14.00 13.74
N GLY A 219 -22.09 13.52 12.67
CA GLY A 219 -22.43 13.87 11.29
C GLY A 219 -21.80 15.16 10.78
N LYS A 220 -20.82 15.72 11.50
CA LYS A 220 -19.99 16.84 11.05
C LYS A 220 -18.52 16.45 11.12
N VAL A 221 -17.69 17.07 10.30
CA VAL A 221 -16.24 16.97 10.44
C VAL A 221 -15.83 17.50 11.82
N ALA A 222 -15.03 16.72 12.55
CA ALA A 222 -14.54 17.12 13.87
C ALA A 222 -13.65 18.35 13.76
N ARG A 223 -13.62 19.18 14.80
CA ARG A 223 -12.65 20.26 14.94
C ARG A 223 -11.25 19.62 15.07
N HIS A 224 -10.41 19.89 14.08
CA HIS A 224 -9.08 19.31 13.93
C HIS A 224 -8.06 20.36 13.50
N GLY A 225 -6.79 19.99 13.52
CA GLY A 225 -5.68 20.73 12.93
C GLY A 225 -4.74 19.78 12.20
N TRP A 226 -4.16 20.27 11.11
CA TRP A 226 -3.08 19.60 10.39
C TRP A 226 -1.76 20.29 10.74
N TYR A 227 -0.73 19.51 11.08
CA TYR A 227 0.56 20.04 11.53
C TYR A 227 1.72 19.65 10.60
N SER A 228 1.41 19.02 9.48
CA SER A 228 2.30 18.73 8.36
C SER A 228 1.51 18.83 7.05
N GLY A 229 2.22 18.81 5.92
CA GLY A 229 1.64 18.50 4.61
C GLY A 229 2.39 17.33 3.95
N GLN A 230 3.14 16.58 4.75
CA GLN A 230 4.06 15.51 4.37
C GLN A 230 3.90 14.33 5.35
N HIS A 231 4.53 13.21 5.04
CA HIS A 231 4.58 12.06 5.93
C HIS A 231 5.18 12.43 7.28
N THR A 232 4.80 11.72 8.34
CA THR A 232 5.40 11.82 9.66
C THR A 232 5.94 10.48 10.13
N ASN A 233 6.72 10.51 11.20
CA ASN A 233 7.26 9.31 11.85
C ASN A 233 6.39 8.82 13.01
N GLN A 234 5.10 9.18 13.04
CA GLN A 234 4.18 8.64 14.04
C GLN A 234 4.00 7.13 13.86
N LEU A 235 3.88 6.41 14.97
CA LEU A 235 3.47 5.03 14.95
C LEU A 235 2.05 4.92 14.38
N VAL A 236 1.89 4.01 13.41
CA VAL A 236 0.61 3.71 12.78
C VAL A 236 -0.04 2.50 13.45
N PRO A 237 -1.39 2.41 13.48
CA PRO A 237 -2.07 1.23 13.97
C PRO A 237 -1.74 -0.02 13.15
N PHE A 238 -1.56 -1.15 13.84
CA PHE A 238 -1.35 -2.45 13.23
C PHE A 238 -2.36 -3.44 13.81
N PHE A 239 -3.37 -3.78 13.02
CA PHE A 239 -4.42 -4.72 13.39
C PHE A 239 -4.23 -6.03 12.63
N PHE A 240 -4.52 -7.15 13.28
CA PHE A 240 -4.46 -8.46 12.63
C PHE A 240 -5.43 -9.45 13.26
N LYS A 241 -5.82 -10.47 12.49
CA LYS A 241 -6.68 -11.56 12.93
C LYS A 241 -6.43 -12.82 12.12
N GLY A 242 -6.44 -13.97 12.79
CA GLY A 242 -6.42 -15.30 12.17
C GLY A 242 -5.09 -16.04 12.33
N ALA A 243 -4.78 -16.92 11.38
CA ALA A 243 -3.55 -17.73 11.39
C ALA A 243 -2.30 -16.86 11.54
N GLY A 244 -1.25 -17.33 12.23
CA GLY A 244 -0.02 -16.56 12.44
C GLY A 244 -0.11 -15.40 13.46
N SER A 245 -1.29 -15.08 14.01
CA SER A 245 -1.46 -14.04 15.04
C SER A 245 -0.55 -14.24 16.27
N GLY A 246 -0.32 -15.51 16.66
CA GLY A 246 0.58 -15.85 17.76
C GLY A 246 2.05 -15.52 17.47
N ASP A 247 2.48 -15.70 16.22
CA ASP A 247 3.87 -15.47 15.80
C ASP A 247 4.19 -13.97 15.77
N ILE A 248 3.21 -13.14 15.39
CA ILE A 248 3.30 -11.68 15.46
C ILE A 248 3.42 -11.24 16.93
N MET A 249 2.53 -11.72 17.80
CA MET A 249 2.53 -11.37 19.22
C MET A 249 3.81 -11.81 19.94
N ALA A 250 4.47 -12.88 19.47
CA ALA A 250 5.74 -13.35 20.03
C ALA A 250 6.94 -12.46 19.66
N ARG A 251 6.81 -11.56 18.68
CA ARG A 251 7.89 -10.74 18.11
C ARG A 251 7.64 -9.24 18.24
N ILE A 252 6.93 -8.84 19.31
CA ILE A 252 6.83 -7.45 19.73
C ILE A 252 8.24 -6.86 19.88
N PHE A 253 8.53 -5.77 19.18
CA PHE A 253 9.83 -5.12 19.19
C PHE A 253 10.03 -4.27 20.44
N GLY A 254 8.98 -3.55 20.86
CA GLY A 254 9.02 -2.70 22.04
C GLY A 254 7.64 -2.21 22.46
N THR A 255 7.61 -1.33 23.45
CA THR A 255 6.38 -0.73 23.97
C THR A 255 6.52 0.78 24.00
N ASP A 256 5.62 1.49 23.32
CA ASP A 256 5.42 2.92 23.48
C ASP A 256 4.48 3.19 24.66
N SER A 257 4.83 4.17 25.50
CA SER A 257 4.10 4.46 26.74
C SER A 257 2.65 4.95 26.54
N VAL A 258 2.30 5.40 25.33
CA VAL A 258 0.97 5.92 24.96
C VAL A 258 0.25 4.98 24.01
N ARG A 259 0.96 4.44 23.02
CA ARG A 259 0.40 3.63 21.92
C ARG A 259 0.47 2.13 22.17
N GLY A 260 1.22 1.69 23.19
CA GLY A 260 1.35 0.29 23.55
C GLY A 260 2.44 -0.43 22.76
N ASP A 261 2.31 -1.75 22.68
CA ASP A 261 3.29 -2.61 22.02
C ASP A 261 3.36 -2.32 20.51
N TYR A 262 4.58 -2.31 19.97
CA TYR A 262 4.82 -2.09 18.55
C TYR A 262 5.82 -3.12 18.00
N ILE A 263 5.71 -3.35 16.70
CA ILE A 263 6.59 -4.22 15.92
C ILE A 263 7.41 -3.36 14.96
N ASP A 264 8.53 -3.91 14.49
CA ASP A 264 9.20 -3.35 13.32
C ASP A 264 8.40 -3.70 12.06
N ASN A 265 8.36 -2.80 11.09
CA ASN A 265 7.50 -3.00 9.93
C ASN A 265 7.95 -4.21 9.09
N THR A 266 9.23 -4.60 9.13
CA THR A 266 9.78 -5.75 8.40
C THR A 266 9.25 -7.09 8.91
N LEU A 267 8.64 -7.12 10.10
CA LEU A 267 8.24 -8.34 10.79
C LEU A 267 7.36 -9.26 9.93
N VAL A 268 6.31 -8.72 9.31
CA VAL A 268 5.37 -9.52 8.52
C VAL A 268 6.07 -10.15 7.33
N ALA A 269 6.94 -9.40 6.66
CA ALA A 269 7.68 -9.90 5.51
C ALA A 269 8.63 -11.04 5.92
N ASN A 270 9.37 -10.86 7.02
CA ASN A 270 10.27 -11.88 7.53
C ASN A 270 9.50 -13.14 7.95
N LEU A 271 8.38 -12.99 8.68
CA LEU A 271 7.54 -14.13 9.07
C LEU A 271 7.00 -14.91 7.87
N THR A 272 6.53 -14.22 6.83
CA THR A 272 6.06 -14.90 5.63
C THR A 272 7.17 -15.69 4.96
N PHE A 273 8.34 -15.10 4.73
CA PHE A 273 9.42 -15.79 4.02
C PHE A 273 10.10 -16.87 4.84
N ASP A 274 10.26 -16.63 6.14
CA ASP A 274 11.03 -17.53 7.01
C ASP A 274 10.17 -18.61 7.65
N GLU A 275 8.85 -18.40 7.81
CA GLU A 275 7.99 -19.28 8.61
C GLU A 275 6.66 -19.67 7.96
N TRP A 276 5.90 -18.74 7.37
CA TRP A 276 4.53 -19.04 6.90
C TRP A 276 4.45 -19.56 5.47
N TRP A 277 5.33 -19.09 4.58
CA TRP A 277 5.29 -19.34 3.14
C TRP A 277 6.63 -19.87 2.62
N ASN A 278 7.28 -20.71 3.42
CA ASN A 278 8.49 -21.43 3.04
C ASN A 278 8.16 -22.86 2.59
N ASP A 279 8.98 -23.44 1.72
CA ASP A 279 8.86 -24.82 1.26
C ASP A 279 9.45 -25.84 2.26
N GLY A 280 9.73 -25.41 3.50
CA GLY A 280 10.36 -26.21 4.55
C GLY A 280 11.88 -26.41 4.38
N THR A 281 12.54 -25.78 3.39
CA THR A 281 14.00 -25.92 3.18
C THR A 281 14.83 -24.84 3.86
N GLY A 282 14.20 -23.75 4.35
CA GLY A 282 14.84 -22.63 5.01
C GLY A 282 15.00 -22.80 6.52
N GLN A 283 15.88 -23.68 6.98
CA GLN A 283 16.31 -23.66 8.38
C GLN A 283 17.26 -22.46 8.57
N ALA A 284 16.79 -21.42 9.26
CA ALA A 284 17.58 -20.23 9.57
C ALA A 284 18.78 -20.59 10.45
N ASP A 285 19.99 -20.44 9.91
CA ASP A 285 21.20 -20.31 10.72
C ASP A 285 21.08 -19.04 11.57
N ASP A 286 21.17 -19.22 12.88
CA ASP A 286 21.16 -18.21 13.95
C ASP A 286 22.12 -17.04 13.62
N PRO A 287 21.63 -15.81 13.38
CA PRO A 287 22.52 -14.68 13.20
C PRO A 287 23.03 -14.24 14.58
N GLU A 288 24.31 -14.54 14.86
CA GLU A 288 25.05 -13.96 15.97
C GLU A 288 24.77 -12.45 16.05
N GLN A 289 24.25 -12.02 17.21
CA GLN A 289 24.13 -10.62 17.60
C GLN A 289 25.48 -9.91 17.41
N PRO A 290 25.57 -8.77 16.69
CA PRO A 290 26.82 -8.04 16.61
C PRO A 290 27.13 -7.40 17.96
N GLU A 291 28.21 -7.84 18.59
CA GLU A 291 28.81 -7.16 19.75
C GLU A 291 29.22 -5.73 19.40
N ASP A 292 29.01 -4.82 20.36
CA ASP A 292 29.49 -3.44 20.37
C ASP A 292 30.97 -3.34 19.95
N ALA A 293 31.24 -2.78 18.78
CA ALA A 293 32.60 -2.44 18.36
C ALA A 293 32.72 -0.95 18.04
N ALA A 294 33.52 -0.30 18.89
CA ALA A 294 33.85 1.10 18.90
C ALA A 294 34.40 1.64 17.57
N ASN A 295 34.07 2.91 17.34
CA ASN A 295 34.65 3.82 16.35
C ASN A 295 36.20 3.77 16.35
N PRO A 296 36.85 3.81 15.17
CA PRO A 296 37.86 4.84 14.98
C PRO A 296 37.88 5.49 13.59
N SER A 297 38.29 6.75 13.67
CA SER A 297 38.55 7.79 12.68
C SER A 297 39.65 7.52 11.64
N ASP A 298 39.51 8.23 10.52
CA ASP A 298 40.52 8.83 9.60
C ASP A 298 41.56 7.93 8.90
N ASP A 299 41.56 7.90 7.56
CA ASP A 299 42.51 8.63 6.68
C ASP A 299 42.42 8.16 5.20
N ALA A 300 42.94 9.00 4.31
CA ALA A 300 42.63 9.17 2.90
C ALA A 300 43.24 8.20 1.87
N GLY A 301 42.50 8.05 0.75
CA GLY A 301 43.02 8.20 -0.61
C GLY A 301 43.41 6.95 -1.42
N LYS A 302 42.72 6.73 -2.56
CA LYS A 302 43.30 6.63 -3.93
C LYS A 302 42.26 6.25 -4.99
N GLU A 303 42.38 6.89 -6.15
CA GLU A 303 41.67 6.60 -7.41
C GLU A 303 41.99 5.21 -7.99
N GLY A 304 41.01 4.61 -8.66
CA GLY A 304 41.17 3.43 -9.51
C GLY A 304 39.93 3.20 -10.38
N SER A 305 40.05 3.48 -11.67
CA SER A 305 39.06 3.23 -12.71
C SER A 305 39.06 1.76 -13.14
N SER A 306 37.88 1.12 -13.20
CA SER A 306 37.63 0.02 -14.14
C SER A 306 36.13 -0.08 -14.46
N LYS A 307 35.88 -0.24 -15.76
CA LYS A 307 34.58 -0.43 -16.40
C LYS A 307 33.94 -1.76 -16.01
N GLU A 308 32.64 -1.81 -16.29
CA GLU A 308 31.75 -2.96 -16.54
C GLU A 308 30.80 -3.39 -15.41
N PHE A 309 29.53 -3.43 -15.83
CA PHE A 309 28.42 -4.23 -15.30
C PHE A 309 27.76 -3.78 -13.99
N ALA A 310 26.75 -2.93 -14.11
CA ALA A 310 25.68 -2.79 -13.13
C ALA A 310 24.34 -2.79 -13.89
N ALA A 311 23.93 -4.00 -14.30
CA ALA A 311 22.60 -4.29 -14.79
C ALA A 311 21.79 -4.94 -13.66
N GLY A 312 20.52 -4.58 -13.56
CA GLY A 312 19.49 -5.35 -12.87
C GLY A 312 19.40 -5.12 -11.36
N LEU A 313 18.34 -4.43 -10.96
CA LEU A 313 17.55 -4.70 -9.76
C LEU A 313 16.27 -3.87 -9.88
N ALA A 314 15.28 -4.56 -10.43
CA ALA A 314 13.90 -4.15 -10.54
C ALA A 314 13.13 -5.22 -9.77
N THR A 315 12.57 -4.83 -8.64
CA THR A 315 11.75 -5.69 -7.78
C THR A 315 10.33 -5.17 -7.89
N GLY A 316 9.47 -6.00 -8.46
CA GLY A 316 8.05 -5.74 -8.64
C GLY A 316 7.34 -5.46 -7.32
N LEU A 317 6.43 -4.48 -7.37
CA LEU A 317 5.45 -4.14 -6.34
C LEU A 317 4.26 -5.10 -6.41
N GLY A 318 4.57 -6.37 -6.21
CA GLY A 318 3.65 -7.48 -6.02
C GLY A 318 4.44 -8.56 -5.31
N ILE A 319 3.99 -8.94 -4.12
CA ILE A 319 4.64 -9.90 -3.20
C ILE A 319 5.80 -9.27 -2.39
N LEU A 320 5.45 -8.86 -1.16
CA LEU A 320 6.32 -8.68 0.01
C LEU A 320 7.54 -7.74 0.00
N GLY A 321 8.06 -7.30 -1.15
CA GLY A 321 9.15 -6.33 -1.22
C GLY A 321 8.76 -4.90 -0.79
N ALA A 322 7.46 -4.61 -0.71
CA ALA A 322 6.92 -3.29 -0.38
C ALA A 322 7.09 -2.91 1.11
N VAL A 323 7.19 -3.91 1.99
CA VAL A 323 7.30 -3.68 3.44
C VAL A 323 8.65 -3.05 3.79
N VAL A 324 9.68 -3.17 2.94
CA VAL A 324 11.04 -2.75 3.28
C VAL A 324 11.51 -1.56 2.46
N GLY A 325 11.12 -1.49 1.19
CA GLY A 325 11.54 -0.41 0.29
C GLY A 325 10.95 0.97 0.64
N GLY A 326 9.79 1.01 1.30
CA GLY A 326 9.09 2.25 1.66
C GLY A 326 9.75 3.05 2.78
N LEU A 327 10.27 2.38 3.82
CA LEU A 327 10.83 3.08 4.98
C LEU A 327 12.22 3.68 4.72
N GLY A 328 13.08 3.00 3.97
CA GLY A 328 14.51 3.33 3.96
C GLY A 328 14.90 4.57 3.18
N PHE A 329 14.29 4.85 2.02
CA PHE A 329 14.92 5.78 1.08
C PHE A 329 14.50 7.26 1.25
N LEU A 330 13.25 7.53 1.67
CA LEU A 330 12.76 8.90 1.88
C LEU A 330 13.41 9.56 3.11
N ALA A 331 13.70 8.79 4.16
CA ALA A 331 14.32 9.30 5.37
C ALA A 331 15.85 9.51 5.24
N THR A 332 16.50 8.79 4.31
CA THR A 332 17.93 8.92 4.02
C THR A 332 18.23 10.13 3.10
N GLN A 333 17.31 10.50 2.20
CA GLN A 333 17.41 11.71 1.35
C GLN A 333 17.30 13.01 2.15
N MET A 334 16.62 12.99 3.31
CA MET A 334 16.48 14.14 4.21
C MET A 334 17.48 14.15 5.38
N GLY A 335 18.31 13.10 5.52
CA GLY A 335 19.31 12.98 6.59
C GLY A 335 18.70 12.80 8.00
N VAL A 336 17.47 12.27 8.10
CA VAL A 336 16.71 12.22 9.37
C VAL A 336 16.72 10.82 10.01
N LEU A 337 16.84 9.73 9.24
CA LEU A 337 16.98 8.35 9.75
C LEU A 337 17.95 7.51 8.91
N ASN A 338 18.70 6.62 9.57
CA ASN A 338 19.48 5.54 8.94
C ASN A 338 18.71 4.24 9.11
N ILE A 339 18.29 3.61 8.01
CA ILE A 339 17.64 2.29 8.00
C ILE A 339 18.53 1.32 7.24
N ASP A 340 18.91 0.21 7.87
CA ASP A 340 19.72 -0.83 7.25
C ASP A 340 18.83 -1.83 6.51
N LEU A 341 18.78 -1.71 5.18
CA LEU A 341 18.00 -2.60 4.30
C LEU A 341 18.77 -3.85 3.89
N LYS A 342 20.05 -3.98 4.27
CA LYS A 342 20.92 -5.09 3.86
C LYS A 342 20.37 -6.48 4.24
N PRO A 343 19.77 -6.70 5.42
CA PRO A 343 19.23 -8.02 5.78
C PRO A 343 18.15 -8.50 4.81
N ILE A 344 17.29 -7.59 4.34
CA ILE A 344 16.15 -7.94 3.48
C ILE A 344 16.62 -8.26 2.06
N TYR A 345 17.57 -7.48 1.53
CA TYR A 345 18.19 -7.81 0.25
C TYR A 345 18.94 -9.15 0.29
N GLU A 346 19.51 -9.53 1.43
CA GLU A 346 20.15 -10.83 1.60
C GLU A 346 19.13 -11.97 1.70
N GLN A 347 17.94 -11.74 2.28
CA GLN A 347 16.86 -12.73 2.32
C GLN A 347 16.20 -12.96 0.95
N LEU A 348 15.89 -11.90 0.18
CA LEU A 348 15.31 -12.05 -1.17
C LEU A 348 16.20 -12.89 -2.10
N LYS A 349 17.52 -12.75 -1.98
CA LYS A 349 18.49 -13.57 -2.73
C LYS A 349 18.52 -15.05 -2.34
N ARG A 350 18.09 -15.40 -1.12
CA ARG A 350 18.11 -16.80 -0.64
C ARG A 350 16.97 -17.63 -1.23
N VAL A 351 15.88 -17.00 -1.66
CA VAL A 351 14.67 -17.65 -2.20
C VAL A 351 14.57 -17.57 -3.73
N ASP A 352 15.67 -17.26 -4.42
CA ASP A 352 15.81 -17.18 -5.90
C ASP A 352 14.82 -16.23 -6.61
N LEU A 353 14.15 -15.35 -5.86
CA LEU A 353 13.40 -14.21 -6.37
C LEU A 353 14.40 -13.11 -6.76
N ARG A 354 14.46 -12.76 -8.05
CA ARG A 354 15.43 -11.81 -8.61
C ARG A 354 15.01 -10.36 -8.55
#